data_AF-A0A9D2C7I8-F1
#
_entry.id   AF-A0A9D2C7I8-F1
#
_cell.length_a   1.000
_cell.length_b   1.000
_cell.length_c   1.000
_cell.angle_alpha   90.00
_cell.angle_beta   90.00
_cell.angle_gamma   90.00
#
_symmetry.space_group_name_H-M   'P 1'
#
loop_
_entity.id
_entity.type
_entity.pdbx_description
1 polymer ?
#
loop_
_entity_poly.entity_id
_entity_poly.type
_entity_poly.pdbx_seq_one_letter_code
_entity_poly.pdbx_strand_id
1 'polypeptide(L)'
;MRDAGTVDPIGTVGFIGVGEIAKAMVEGLASDDGRPTPIVLSPRGREHARQLSSRFDTVRVAGSNGDVARESDTVVLAVRPEQLTTALDGVRFRSSQVVVSALAGVDIAELRAVIGAEIPVIRSIPLPPVSRRSSRTVICPDHPVAASLFDRLGGTLAVADETELAVFSAITGSFTGLLQYVATVAEWAERQGAPALEAERFIRTAFAEL
;
A
#
# COMPACT_ATOMS: atom_id res chain seq x y z
N MET A 1 12.68 -25.76 -13.63
CA MET A 1 13.96 -25.54 -12.94
C MET A 1 13.81 -24.24 -12.16
N ARG A 2 13.43 -24.32 -10.88
CA ARG A 2 13.27 -23.12 -10.04
C ARG A 2 14.66 -22.71 -9.59
N ASP A 3 15.02 -21.47 -9.89
CA ASP A 3 16.31 -20.92 -9.52
C ASP A 3 16.42 -20.87 -7.99
N ALA A 4 17.51 -21.40 -7.48
CA ALA A 4 17.81 -21.38 -6.06
C ALA A 4 18.38 -20.00 -5.70
N GLY A 5 17.69 -19.27 -4.82
CA GLY A 5 18.35 -18.26 -3.98
C GLY A 5 18.28 -16.78 -4.41
N THR A 6 17.37 -16.37 -5.29
CA THR A 6 17.06 -14.93 -5.39
C THR A 6 16.31 -14.52 -4.12
N VAL A 7 17.01 -13.81 -3.22
CA VAL A 7 16.38 -13.12 -2.09
C VAL A 7 15.27 -12.26 -2.66
N ASP A 8 14.05 -12.44 -2.13
CA ASP A 8 12.90 -11.65 -2.53
C ASP A 8 13.25 -10.15 -2.35
N PRO A 9 13.26 -9.34 -3.41
CA PRO A 9 13.70 -7.96 -3.35
C PRO A 9 12.88 -7.09 -2.38
N ILE A 10 11.65 -7.50 -2.03
CA ILE A 10 10.82 -6.75 -1.07
C ILE A 10 10.89 -7.27 0.37
N GLY A 11 11.43 -8.47 0.58
CA GLY A 11 11.55 -9.10 1.90
C GLY A 11 10.24 -9.16 2.68
N THR A 12 10.32 -9.04 4.01
CA THR A 12 9.14 -8.90 4.88
C THR A 12 8.57 -7.49 4.78
N VAL A 13 7.26 -7.36 4.55
CA VAL A 13 6.60 -6.06 4.40
C VAL A 13 5.86 -5.67 5.69
N GLY A 14 6.28 -4.57 6.30
CA GLY A 14 5.67 -4.02 7.50
C GLY A 14 4.72 -2.88 7.20
N PHE A 15 3.55 -2.83 7.83
CA PHE A 15 2.61 -1.71 7.68
C PHE A 15 2.45 -0.97 9.01
N ILE A 16 2.85 0.31 9.03
CA ILE A 16 2.54 1.23 10.11
C ILE A 16 1.30 2.03 9.70
N GLY A 17 0.18 1.72 10.37
CA GLY A 17 -1.16 2.14 9.96
C GLY A 17 -1.88 1.06 9.15
N VAL A 18 -3.09 0.67 9.56
CA VAL A 18 -3.91 -0.37 8.91
C VAL A 18 -5.27 0.18 8.49
N GLY A 19 -5.25 1.29 7.74
CA GLY A 19 -6.44 1.86 7.11
C GLY A 19 -6.87 1.12 5.84
N GLU A 20 -7.79 1.71 5.07
CA GLU A 20 -8.33 1.10 3.83
C GLU A 20 -7.25 0.80 2.79
N ILE A 21 -6.32 1.73 2.57
CA ILE A 21 -5.23 1.53 1.59
C ILE A 21 -4.29 0.42 2.02
N ALA A 22 -3.87 0.41 3.30
CA ALA A 22 -3.03 -0.67 3.83
C ALA A 22 -3.74 -2.02 3.73
N LYS A 23 -5.03 -2.09 4.08
CA LYS A 23 -5.85 -3.29 3.92
C LYS A 23 -5.86 -3.76 2.47
N ALA A 24 -6.12 -2.86 1.51
CA ALA A 24 -6.13 -3.19 0.10
C ALA A 24 -4.78 -3.73 -0.38
N MET A 25 -3.67 -3.11 0.03
CA MET A 25 -2.33 -3.60 -0.29
C MET A 25 -2.06 -4.98 0.32
N VAL A 26 -2.45 -5.21 1.57
CA VAL A 26 -2.28 -6.50 2.24
C VAL A 26 -3.10 -7.58 1.54
N GLU A 27 -4.36 -7.31 1.20
CA GLU A 27 -5.19 -8.27 0.45
C GLU A 27 -4.57 -8.60 -0.92
N GLY A 28 -4.05 -7.60 -1.64
CA GLY A 28 -3.39 -7.77 -2.92
C GLY A 28 -2.07 -8.55 -2.83
N LEU A 29 -1.30 -8.40 -1.75
CA LEU A 29 -0.06 -9.16 -1.55
C LEU A 29 -0.35 -10.58 -1.05
N ALA A 30 -1.21 -10.71 -0.04
CA ALA A 30 -1.45 -11.97 0.66
C ALA A 30 -2.29 -12.98 -0.15
N SER A 31 -3.08 -12.50 -1.12
CA SER A 31 -3.85 -13.38 -2.01
C SER A 31 -3.04 -13.89 -3.23
N ASP A 32 -1.71 -13.71 -3.26
CA ASP A 32 -0.86 -14.20 -4.37
C ASP A 32 -0.19 -15.51 -3.93
N ASP A 33 -0.89 -16.63 -4.12
CA ASP A 33 -0.38 -17.96 -3.76
C ASP A 33 0.92 -18.32 -4.50
N GLY A 34 1.19 -17.69 -5.64
CA GLY A 34 2.41 -17.86 -6.41
C GLY A 34 3.63 -17.16 -5.81
N ARG A 35 3.41 -16.13 -4.98
CA ARG A 35 4.46 -15.30 -4.35
C ARG A 35 4.08 -14.92 -2.91
N PRO A 36 4.08 -15.90 -1.97
CA PRO A 36 3.75 -15.63 -0.57
C PRO A 36 4.65 -14.54 0.00
N THR A 37 4.04 -13.46 0.48
CA THR A 37 4.76 -12.30 1.02
C THR A 37 4.52 -12.24 2.53
N PRO A 38 5.55 -12.38 3.39
CA PRO A 38 5.42 -12.21 4.84
C PRO A 38 5.04 -10.75 5.17
N ILE A 39 3.99 -10.57 5.98
CA ILE A 39 3.43 -9.26 6.29
C ILE A 39 3.31 -9.06 7.80
N VAL A 40 3.74 -7.89 8.28
CA VAL A 40 3.71 -7.51 9.69
C VAL A 40 2.90 -6.24 9.86
N LEU A 41 1.80 -6.29 10.59
CA LEU A 41 0.89 -5.16 10.77
C LEU A 41 1.08 -4.49 12.12
N SER A 42 1.04 -3.17 12.15
CA SER A 42 0.94 -2.41 13.40
C SER A 42 -0.35 -2.73 14.15
N PRO A 43 -0.36 -2.66 15.50
CA PRO A 43 -1.53 -2.99 16.31
C PRO A 43 -2.64 -1.92 16.30
N ARG A 44 -2.33 -0.69 15.85
CA ARG A 44 -3.29 0.43 15.76
C ARG A 44 -4.14 0.27 14.47
N GLY A 45 -5.46 0.20 14.62
CA GLY A 45 -6.38 -0.25 13.56
C GLY A 45 -6.92 -1.68 13.79
N ARG A 46 -7.17 -2.01 15.06
CA ARG A 46 -7.41 -3.39 15.58
C ARG A 46 -8.33 -4.23 14.72
N GLU A 47 -9.39 -3.66 14.14
CA GLU A 47 -10.35 -4.45 13.37
C GLU A 47 -9.76 -4.98 12.07
N HIS A 48 -9.26 -4.11 11.19
CA HIS A 48 -8.63 -4.55 9.94
C HIS A 48 -7.42 -5.43 10.18
N ALA A 49 -6.54 -5.08 11.13
CA ALA A 49 -5.36 -5.88 11.42
C ALA A 49 -5.71 -7.31 11.89
N ARG A 50 -6.75 -7.46 12.73
CA ARG A 50 -7.25 -8.77 13.18
C ARG A 50 -7.90 -9.54 12.05
N GLN A 51 -8.77 -8.91 11.27
CA GLN A 51 -9.45 -9.55 10.14
C GLN A 51 -8.44 -10.07 9.10
N LEU A 52 -7.41 -9.28 8.79
CA LEU A 52 -6.37 -9.66 7.83
C LEU A 52 -5.53 -10.83 8.36
N SER A 53 -5.07 -10.77 9.61
CA SER A 53 -4.28 -11.84 10.22
C SER A 53 -5.07 -13.13 10.47
N SER A 54 -6.40 -13.07 10.63
CA SER A 54 -7.23 -14.28 10.72
C SER A 54 -7.54 -14.90 9.35
N ARG A 55 -7.39 -14.13 8.27
CA ARG A 55 -7.72 -14.58 6.90
C ARG A 55 -6.50 -15.09 6.14
N PHE A 56 -5.30 -14.60 6.45
CA PHE A 56 -4.09 -14.91 5.69
C PHE A 56 -2.96 -15.37 6.60
N ASP A 57 -2.46 -16.59 6.38
CA ASP A 57 -1.40 -17.19 7.20
C ASP A 57 -0.05 -16.45 7.14
N THR A 58 0.19 -15.68 6.07
CA THR A 58 1.39 -14.86 5.91
C THR A 58 1.33 -13.53 6.66
N VAL A 59 0.18 -13.19 7.27
CA VAL A 59 -0.07 -11.91 7.91
C VAL A 59 -0.13 -12.08 9.42
N ARG A 60 0.67 -11.29 10.15
CA ARG A 60 0.60 -11.23 11.62
C ARG A 60 0.58 -9.80 12.14
N VAL A 61 0.10 -9.63 13.37
CA VAL A 61 0.06 -8.34 14.07
C VAL A 61 1.19 -8.26 15.07
N ALA A 62 1.99 -7.19 15.01
CA ALA A 62 3.09 -6.94 15.94
C ALA A 62 2.62 -6.28 17.25
N GLY A 63 3.49 -6.29 18.27
CA GLY A 63 3.21 -5.67 19.57
C GLY A 63 3.23 -4.13 19.56
N SER A 64 4.00 -3.54 18.65
CA SER A 64 4.19 -2.09 18.53
C SER A 64 4.62 -1.69 17.11
N ASN A 65 4.60 -0.38 16.81
CA ASN A 65 5.17 0.14 15.55
C ASN A 65 6.68 -0.09 15.46
N GLY A 66 7.38 -0.06 16.60
CA GLY A 66 8.80 -0.39 16.66
C GLY A 66 9.07 -1.84 16.28
N ASP A 67 8.21 -2.77 16.69
CA ASP A 67 8.30 -4.17 16.30
C ASP A 67 8.04 -4.37 14.80
N VAL A 68 7.06 -3.65 14.22
CA VAL A 68 6.86 -3.65 12.75
C VAL A 68 8.15 -3.26 12.04
N ALA A 69 8.74 -2.12 12.42
CA ALA A 69 9.98 -1.67 11.80
C ALA A 69 11.12 -2.69 12.01
N ARG A 70 11.30 -3.22 13.22
CA ARG A 70 12.35 -4.20 13.54
C ARG A 70 12.24 -5.51 12.77
N GLU A 71 11.03 -5.92 12.36
CA GLU A 71 10.77 -7.23 11.77
C GLU A 71 10.55 -7.20 10.26
N SER A 72 10.62 -6.01 9.64
CA SER A 72 10.32 -5.82 8.22
C SER A 72 11.53 -5.32 7.45
N ASP A 73 11.70 -5.72 6.20
CA ASP A 73 12.74 -5.21 5.30
C ASP A 73 12.24 -3.98 4.54
N THR A 74 10.97 -4.03 4.13
CA THR A 74 10.24 -2.89 3.55
C THR A 74 9.18 -2.41 4.54
N VAL A 75 9.18 -1.13 4.90
CA VAL A 75 8.18 -0.53 5.79
C VAL A 75 7.28 0.42 5.03
N VAL A 76 6.00 0.11 4.98
CA VAL A 76 4.94 0.96 4.42
C VAL A 76 4.36 1.85 5.52
N LEU A 77 4.46 3.16 5.33
CA LEU A 77 3.77 4.15 6.16
C LEU A 77 2.40 4.44 5.53
N ALA A 78 1.34 4.08 6.24
CA ALA A 78 -0.06 4.23 5.80
C ALA A 78 -0.94 4.80 6.92
N VAL A 79 -0.38 5.73 7.69
CA VAL A 79 -1.10 6.55 8.67
C VAL A 79 -1.62 7.83 8.01
N ARG A 80 -2.46 8.58 8.72
CA ARG A 80 -2.79 9.95 8.27
C ARG A 80 -1.61 10.89 8.48
N PRO A 81 -1.44 11.94 7.66
CA PRO A 81 -0.33 12.90 7.82
C PRO A 81 -0.18 13.43 9.25
N GLU A 82 -1.29 13.83 9.87
CA GLU A 82 -1.31 14.35 11.25
C GLU A 82 -0.89 13.34 12.33
N GLN A 83 -0.82 12.05 11.99
CA GLN A 83 -0.41 10.97 12.88
C GLN A 83 1.04 10.53 12.67
N LEU A 84 1.73 11.01 11.64
CA LEU A 84 3.05 10.54 11.23
C LEU A 84 4.06 10.59 12.39
N THR A 85 4.23 11.75 13.01
CA THR A 85 5.17 11.96 14.12
C THR A 85 4.88 11.04 15.30
N THR A 86 3.62 10.95 15.73
CA THR A 86 3.22 10.09 16.86
C THR A 86 3.28 8.61 16.52
N ALA A 87 3.11 8.22 15.25
CA ALA A 87 3.23 6.84 14.81
C ALA A 87 4.68 6.37 14.75
N LEU A 88 5.62 7.28 14.47
CA LEU A 88 7.05 6.99 14.42
C LEU A 88 7.79 7.29 15.73
N ASP A 89 7.09 7.75 16.76
CA ASP A 89 7.68 7.94 18.08
C ASP A 89 8.28 6.64 18.64
N GLY A 90 9.55 6.71 19.06
CA GLY A 90 10.33 5.56 19.51
C GLY A 90 10.66 4.52 18.43
N VAL A 91 10.24 4.69 17.18
CA VAL A 91 10.57 3.78 16.09
C VAL A 91 12.03 3.98 15.68
N ARG A 92 12.72 2.87 15.39
CA ARG A 92 14.12 2.86 14.95
C ARG A 92 14.21 2.01 13.69
N PHE A 93 14.70 2.61 12.62
CA PHE A 93 14.92 1.94 11.34
C PHE A 93 16.35 1.43 11.24
N ARG A 94 16.53 0.26 10.61
CA ARG A 94 17.82 -0.33 10.24
C ARG A 94 18.26 0.26 8.91
N SER A 95 19.57 0.43 8.72
CA SER A 95 20.16 1.02 7.51
C SER A 95 19.86 0.24 6.22
N SER A 96 19.52 -1.04 6.31
CA SER A 96 19.18 -1.88 5.16
C SER A 96 17.72 -1.80 4.73
N GLN A 97 16.88 -1.05 5.45
CA GLN A 97 15.44 -0.99 5.16
C GLN A 97 15.11 0.02 4.07
N VAL A 98 13.96 -0.21 3.43
CA VAL A 98 13.33 0.75 2.52
C VAL A 98 12.02 1.20 3.14
N VAL A 99 11.77 2.52 3.15
CA VAL A 99 10.50 3.09 3.57
C VAL A 99 9.68 3.51 2.35
N VAL A 100 8.44 3.02 2.27
CA VAL A 100 7.46 3.42 1.27
C VAL A 100 6.33 4.17 1.96
N SER A 101 6.12 5.44 1.63
CA SER A 101 5.06 6.27 2.17
C SER A 101 3.86 6.28 1.24
N ALA A 102 2.68 5.95 1.77
CA ALA A 102 1.39 6.13 1.11
C ALA A 102 0.66 7.39 1.61
N LEU A 103 1.35 8.30 2.32
CA LEU A 103 0.77 9.51 2.86
C LEU A 103 0.58 10.56 1.75
N ALA A 104 -0.63 11.10 1.66
CA ALA A 104 -0.91 12.25 0.82
C ALA A 104 -0.33 13.52 1.46
N GLY A 105 0.24 14.41 0.63
CA GLY A 105 0.65 15.75 1.05
C GLY A 105 1.92 15.87 1.91
N VAL A 106 2.60 14.77 2.24
CA VAL A 106 3.87 14.78 2.98
C VAL A 106 5.02 14.50 2.01
N ASP A 107 5.94 15.45 1.88
CA ASP A 107 7.09 15.32 0.97
C ASP A 107 8.24 14.47 1.56
N ILE A 108 9.22 14.12 0.73
CA ILE A 108 10.35 13.29 1.16
C ILE A 108 11.19 13.99 2.22
N ALA A 109 11.31 15.32 2.19
CA ALA A 109 12.09 16.08 3.16
C ALA A 109 11.46 15.98 4.56
N GLU A 110 10.15 16.14 4.67
CA GLU A 110 9.38 15.97 5.91
C GLU A 110 9.43 14.52 6.40
N LEU A 111 9.24 13.54 5.51
CA LEU A 111 9.37 12.12 5.87
C LEU A 111 10.76 11.81 6.45
N ARG A 112 11.83 12.29 5.82
CA ARG A 112 13.21 12.10 6.31
C ARG A 112 13.43 12.75 7.66
N ALA A 113 12.89 13.95 7.88
CA ALA A 113 13.01 14.64 9.15
C ALA A 113 12.38 13.84 10.31
N VAL A 114 11.23 13.20 10.08
CA VAL A 114 10.57 12.36 11.11
C VAL A 114 11.25 10.98 11.25
N ILE A 115 11.66 10.36 10.14
CA ILE A 115 12.32 9.04 10.14
C ILE A 115 13.67 9.11 10.86
N GLY A 116 14.42 10.20 10.68
CA GLY A 116 15.69 10.43 11.39
C GLY A 116 16.79 9.41 11.08
N ALA A 117 16.73 8.75 9.92
CA ALA A 117 17.69 7.75 9.47
C ALA A 117 18.03 7.94 7.98
N GLU A 118 19.28 7.67 7.61
CA GLU A 118 19.72 7.69 6.21
C GLU A 118 19.35 6.37 5.53
N ILE A 119 18.10 6.28 5.08
CA ILE A 119 17.55 5.13 4.35
C ILE A 119 16.75 5.61 3.13
N PRO A 120 16.56 4.75 2.11
CA PRO A 120 15.66 5.05 1.01
C PRO A 120 14.24 5.35 1.49
N VAL A 121 13.69 6.49 1.07
CA VAL A 121 12.31 6.92 1.31
C VAL A 121 11.65 7.17 -0.03
N ILE A 122 10.60 6.41 -0.31
CA ILE A 122 9.84 6.46 -1.55
C ILE A 122 8.42 6.88 -1.24
N ARG A 123 7.90 7.90 -1.91
CA ARG A 123 6.48 8.25 -1.89
C ARG A 123 5.73 7.42 -2.92
N SER A 124 4.49 7.09 -2.60
CA SER A 124 3.61 6.28 -3.45
C SER A 124 2.17 6.76 -3.38
N ILE A 125 1.42 6.53 -4.46
CA ILE A 125 -0.01 6.88 -4.56
C ILE A 125 -0.83 5.62 -4.87
N PRO A 126 -0.93 4.66 -3.94
CA PRO A 126 -1.75 3.47 -4.14
C PRO A 126 -3.24 3.82 -4.12
N LEU A 127 -4.03 3.07 -4.88
CA LEU A 127 -5.49 3.18 -4.96
C LEU A 127 -6.15 1.88 -4.48
N PRO A 128 -7.41 1.90 -4.00
CA PRO A 128 -8.10 0.69 -3.56
C PRO A 128 -8.05 -0.51 -4.52
N PRO A 129 -8.04 -0.35 -5.87
CA PRO A 129 -7.92 -1.49 -6.79
C PRO A 129 -6.62 -2.30 -6.71
N VAL A 130 -5.61 -1.88 -5.93
CA VAL A 130 -4.40 -2.69 -5.65
C VAL A 130 -4.74 -4.02 -4.97
N SER A 131 -5.86 -4.11 -4.23
CA SER A 131 -6.34 -5.38 -3.64
C SER A 131 -6.62 -6.47 -4.67
N ARG A 132 -6.93 -6.04 -5.90
CA ARG A 132 -7.23 -6.90 -7.05
C ARG A 132 -6.12 -6.88 -8.10
N ARG A 133 -5.01 -6.21 -7.80
CA ARG A 133 -3.87 -6.03 -8.71
C ARG A 133 -4.26 -5.39 -10.04
N SER A 134 -5.23 -4.47 -10.01
CA SER A 134 -5.81 -3.88 -11.23
C SER A 134 -5.57 -2.38 -11.35
N SER A 135 -4.55 -1.85 -10.67
CA SER A 135 -4.11 -0.46 -10.80
C SER A 135 -2.61 -0.37 -10.74
N ARG A 136 -2.04 0.55 -11.52
CA ARG A 136 -0.64 0.93 -11.38
C ARG A 136 -0.49 1.95 -10.26
N THR A 137 0.54 1.81 -9.45
CA THR A 137 0.86 2.76 -8.38
C THR A 137 1.98 3.68 -8.81
N VAL A 138 1.77 4.99 -8.66
CA VAL A 138 2.80 6.00 -8.93
C VAL A 138 3.80 6.03 -7.79
N ILE A 139 5.11 6.09 -8.10
CA ILE A 139 6.18 6.18 -7.09
C ILE A 139 7.20 7.28 -7.42
N CYS A 140 7.79 7.88 -6.37
CA CYS A 140 8.93 8.79 -6.49
C CYS A 140 9.81 8.74 -5.22
N PRO A 141 11.15 8.65 -5.34
CA PRO A 141 11.90 8.42 -6.57
C PRO A 141 11.69 6.99 -7.09
N ASP A 142 12.20 6.70 -8.29
CA ASP A 142 12.28 5.32 -8.77
C ASP A 142 13.20 4.51 -7.84
N HIS A 143 12.74 3.32 -7.45
CA HIS A 143 13.48 2.43 -6.57
C HIS A 143 13.06 0.96 -6.80
N PRO A 144 14.01 0.02 -6.96
CA PRO A 144 13.72 -1.35 -7.36
C PRO A 144 12.83 -2.10 -6.36
N VAL A 145 12.99 -1.83 -5.05
CA VAL A 145 12.15 -2.43 -3.99
C VAL A 145 10.71 -1.92 -4.07
N ALA A 146 10.50 -0.62 -4.26
CA ALA A 146 9.16 -0.05 -4.36
C ALA A 146 8.48 -0.50 -5.66
N ALA A 147 9.21 -0.54 -6.78
CA ALA A 147 8.70 -1.07 -8.04
C ALA A 147 8.32 -2.56 -7.92
N SER A 148 9.18 -3.39 -7.32
CA SER A 148 8.88 -4.81 -7.09
C SER A 148 7.65 -5.01 -6.18
N LEU A 149 7.45 -4.12 -5.19
CA LEU A 149 6.27 -4.15 -4.31
C LEU A 149 5.00 -3.86 -5.11
N PHE A 150 4.98 -2.79 -5.90
CA PHE A 150 3.77 -2.38 -6.63
C PHE A 150 3.52 -3.20 -7.89
N ASP A 151 4.53 -3.84 -8.47
CA ASP A 151 4.36 -4.82 -9.55
C ASP A 151 3.61 -6.08 -9.11
N ARG A 152 3.73 -6.47 -7.83
CA ARG A 152 2.85 -7.50 -7.22
C ARG A 152 1.42 -7.01 -7.00
N LEU A 153 1.21 -5.69 -7.04
CA LEU A 153 -0.07 -5.02 -6.78
C LEU A 153 -0.70 -4.43 -8.06
N GLY A 154 -0.25 -4.85 -9.24
CA GLY A 154 -0.84 -4.47 -10.53
C GLY A 154 0.06 -3.63 -11.43
N GLY A 155 1.19 -3.16 -10.92
CA GLY A 155 2.22 -2.46 -11.69
C GLY A 155 2.67 -1.16 -11.05
N THR A 156 3.81 -0.68 -11.52
CA THR A 156 4.42 0.56 -11.06
C THR A 156 4.45 1.62 -12.16
N LEU A 157 4.35 2.89 -11.79
CA LEU A 157 4.69 4.03 -12.63
C LEU A 157 5.66 4.93 -11.85
N ALA A 158 6.95 4.83 -12.15
CA ALA A 158 7.93 5.75 -11.58
C ALA A 158 7.88 7.09 -12.31
N VAL A 159 7.90 8.19 -11.54
CA VAL A 159 7.94 9.56 -12.07
C VAL A 159 9.27 10.23 -11.75
N ALA A 160 9.58 11.31 -12.46
CA ALA A 160 10.91 11.93 -12.39
C ALA A 160 11.19 12.59 -11.04
N ASP A 161 10.19 13.25 -10.45
CA ASP A 161 10.34 14.02 -9.21
C ASP A 161 9.02 14.17 -8.43
N GLU A 162 9.10 14.81 -7.25
CA GLU A 162 7.93 15.04 -6.39
C GLU A 162 6.91 16.01 -7.00
N THR A 163 7.31 16.84 -7.97
CA THR A 163 6.41 17.75 -8.69
C THR A 163 5.50 16.96 -9.62
N GLU A 164 6.07 16.03 -10.38
CA GLU A 164 5.29 15.12 -11.23
C GLU A 164 4.41 14.19 -10.38
N LEU A 165 4.92 13.68 -9.25
CA LEU A 165 4.11 12.91 -8.30
C LEU A 165 2.91 13.73 -7.77
N ALA A 166 3.11 15.02 -7.48
CA ALA A 166 2.03 15.90 -7.03
C ALA A 166 0.94 16.08 -8.09
N VAL A 167 1.29 16.11 -9.39
CA VAL A 167 0.31 16.12 -10.50
C VAL A 167 -0.54 14.85 -10.48
N PHE A 168 0.07 13.67 -10.38
CA PHE A 168 -0.68 12.40 -10.28
C PHE A 168 -1.50 12.29 -9.00
N SER A 169 -1.03 12.88 -7.90
CA SER A 169 -1.80 12.98 -6.66
C SER A 169 -3.04 13.86 -6.84
N ALA A 170 -2.93 14.98 -7.56
CA ALA A 170 -4.06 15.85 -7.87
C ALA A 170 -5.07 15.18 -8.81
N ILE A 171 -4.60 14.46 -9.84
CA ILE A 171 -5.45 13.65 -10.71
C ILE A 171 -6.20 12.60 -9.88
N THR A 172 -5.49 11.86 -9.02
CA THR A 172 -6.10 10.89 -8.11
C THR A 172 -7.19 11.51 -7.23
N GLY A 173 -6.90 12.66 -6.63
CA GLY A 173 -7.86 13.40 -5.82
C GLY A 173 -9.12 13.80 -6.60
N SER A 174 -8.99 14.15 -7.88
CA SER A 174 -10.12 14.61 -8.70
C SER A 174 -11.11 13.50 -9.04
N PHE A 175 -10.67 12.24 -9.16
CA PHE A 175 -11.55 11.10 -9.47
C PHE A 175 -11.81 10.15 -8.29
N THR A 176 -11.24 10.38 -7.11
CA THR A 176 -11.48 9.51 -5.94
C THR A 176 -12.99 9.41 -5.59
N GLY A 177 -13.73 10.50 -5.72
CA GLY A 177 -15.19 10.50 -5.54
C GLY A 177 -15.92 9.60 -6.55
N LEU A 178 -15.40 9.49 -7.78
CA LEU A 178 -15.93 8.57 -8.78
C LEU A 178 -15.67 7.12 -8.37
N LEU A 179 -14.49 6.78 -7.84
CA LEU A 179 -14.22 5.42 -7.34
C LEU A 179 -15.21 5.02 -6.23
N GLN A 180 -15.50 5.94 -5.31
CA GLN A 180 -16.48 5.73 -4.24
C GLN A 180 -17.90 5.56 -4.79
N TYR A 181 -18.26 6.35 -5.81
CA TYR A 181 -19.53 6.21 -6.50
C TYR A 181 -19.67 4.82 -7.15
N VAL A 182 -18.66 4.37 -7.92
CA VAL A 182 -18.66 3.04 -8.55
C VAL A 182 -18.81 1.93 -7.49
N ALA A 183 -18.06 2.02 -6.38
CA ALA A 183 -18.15 1.05 -5.29
C ALA A 183 -19.57 1.03 -4.68
N THR A 184 -20.15 2.19 -4.40
CA THR A 184 -21.50 2.31 -3.83
C THR A 184 -22.57 1.70 -4.74
N VAL A 185 -22.47 1.95 -6.05
CA VAL A 185 -23.41 1.37 -7.03
C VAL A 185 -23.23 -0.14 -7.14
N ALA A 186 -21.99 -0.64 -7.14
CA ALA A 186 -21.70 -2.08 -7.18
C ALA A 186 -22.25 -2.81 -5.95
N GLU A 187 -22.08 -2.24 -4.75
CA GLU A 187 -22.67 -2.78 -3.51
C GLU A 187 -24.20 -2.75 -3.53
N TRP A 188 -24.80 -1.70 -4.12
CA TRP A 188 -26.25 -1.65 -4.30
C TRP A 188 -26.74 -2.76 -5.25
N ALA A 189 -26.03 -2.99 -6.36
CA ALA A 189 -26.37 -4.05 -7.31
C ALA A 189 -26.30 -5.44 -6.67
N GLU A 190 -25.32 -5.66 -5.78
CA GLU A 190 -25.23 -6.89 -4.96
C GLU A 190 -26.44 -7.09 -4.08
N ARG A 191 -26.92 -6.05 -3.41
CA ARG A 191 -28.17 -6.11 -2.63
C ARG A 191 -29.40 -6.39 -3.50
N GLN A 192 -29.33 -6.17 -4.80
CA GLN A 192 -30.39 -6.53 -5.76
C GLN A 192 -30.19 -7.92 -6.40
N GLY A 193 -29.13 -8.65 -6.03
CA GLY A 193 -28.84 -10.00 -6.53
C GLY A 193 -27.90 -10.07 -7.74
N ALA A 194 -27.32 -8.95 -8.19
CA ALA A 194 -26.29 -8.95 -9.23
C ALA A 194 -24.88 -9.07 -8.60
N PRO A 195 -23.94 -9.84 -9.16
CA PRO A 195 -22.59 -9.93 -8.59
C PRO A 195 -21.89 -8.56 -8.55
N ALA A 196 -21.42 -8.13 -7.37
CA ALA A 196 -20.77 -6.82 -7.18
C ALA A 196 -19.62 -6.56 -8.16
N LEU A 197 -18.80 -7.59 -8.42
CA LEU A 197 -17.65 -7.49 -9.33
C LEU A 197 -18.09 -7.25 -10.78
N GLU A 198 -19.16 -7.89 -11.23
CA GLU A 198 -19.67 -7.71 -12.59
C GLU A 198 -20.32 -6.33 -12.74
N ALA A 199 -21.02 -5.85 -11.71
CA ALA A 199 -21.56 -4.50 -11.67
C ALA A 199 -20.45 -3.43 -11.71
N GLU A 200 -19.41 -3.58 -10.89
CA GLU A 200 -18.25 -2.66 -10.90
C GLU A 200 -17.52 -2.69 -12.26
N ARG A 201 -17.29 -3.88 -12.83
CA ARG A 201 -16.67 -4.02 -14.16
C ARG A 201 -17.49 -3.32 -15.24
N PHE A 202 -18.81 -3.52 -15.25
CA PHE A 202 -19.71 -2.88 -16.19
C PHE A 202 -19.58 -1.35 -16.15
N ILE A 203 -19.63 -0.76 -14.95
CA ILE A 203 -19.49 0.70 -14.77
C ILE A 203 -18.09 1.16 -15.19
N ARG A 204 -17.04 0.47 -14.73
CA ARG A 204 -15.66 0.83 -15.03
C ARG A 204 -15.35 0.80 -16.52
N THR A 205 -15.82 -0.22 -17.24
CA THR A 205 -15.63 -0.31 -18.69
C THR A 205 -16.34 0.84 -19.41
N ALA A 206 -17.53 1.26 -18.95
CA ALA A 206 -18.20 2.42 -19.52
C ALA A 206 -17.38 3.72 -19.38
N PHE A 207 -16.65 3.89 -18.27
CA PHE A 207 -15.75 5.04 -18.07
C PHE A 207 -14.42 4.93 -18.82
N ALA A 208 -13.95 3.72 -19.13
CA ALA A 208 -12.68 3.52 -19.83
C ALA A 208 -12.73 3.93 -21.32
N GLU A 209 -13.93 4.07 -21.88
CA GLU A 209 -14.17 4.43 -23.29
C GLU A 209 -14.44 5.94 -23.50
N LEU A 210 -14.32 6.77 -22.44
CA LEU A 210 -14.47 8.23 -22.48
C LEU A 210 -13.11 8.93 -22.58
#